data_AF-A0A9E0UML7-F1
#
_entry.id   AF-A0A9E0UML7-F1
#
_cell.length_a   1.000
_cell.length_b   1.000
_cell.length_c   1.000
_cell.angle_alpha   90.00
_cell.angle_beta   90.00
_cell.angle_gamma   90.00
#
_symmetry.space_group_name_H-M   'P 1'
#
loop_
_entity.id
_entity.type
_entity.pdbx_description
1 polymer ?
#
loop_
_entity_poly.entity_id
_entity_poly.type
_entity_poly.pdbx_seq_one_letter_code
_entity_poly.pdbx_strand_id
1 'polypeptide(L)'
;MTRDRHPDLDPGLVQSCLGRVLASKVFAASPKIGRFLRFVVEAKLAGQAGRVKAYSIGVEVFDRPPGFDPGADSVVRVNAIRLRGLLDAYYAGEGREDPVRFLLAKGSYVPQFAEPRAPGPGVAA
;
A
#
# COMPACT_ATOMS: atom_id res chain seq x y z
N MET A 1 14.13 2.65 -23.60
CA MET A 1 12.70 2.30 -23.73
C MET A 1 12.44 1.10 -22.84
N THR A 2 12.44 1.31 -21.52
CA THR A 2 12.37 0.22 -20.54
C THR A 2 10.95 -0.31 -20.55
N ARG A 3 10.80 -1.52 -21.07
CA ARG A 3 9.55 -2.27 -21.12
C ARG A 3 9.10 -2.50 -19.68
N ASP A 4 8.15 -1.66 -19.23
CA ASP A 4 7.39 -1.81 -18.01
C ASP A 4 6.66 -3.16 -18.08
N ARG A 5 7.38 -4.23 -17.76
CA ARG A 5 6.86 -5.58 -17.68
C ARG A 5 6.32 -5.73 -16.25
N HIS A 6 5.14 -5.17 -15.98
CA HIS A 6 4.33 -5.57 -14.83
C HIS A 6 3.09 -6.37 -15.32
N PRO A 7 3.25 -7.55 -15.96
CA PRO A 7 2.12 -8.45 -16.13
C PRO A 7 1.97 -9.24 -14.82
N ASP A 8 0.78 -9.16 -14.22
CA ASP A 8 0.18 -10.30 -13.54
C ASP A 8 0.94 -10.89 -12.33
N LEU A 9 1.20 -10.07 -11.30
CA LEU A 9 1.33 -10.67 -9.97
C LEU A 9 -0.01 -11.32 -9.63
N ASP A 10 0.00 -12.64 -9.42
CA ASP A 10 -1.18 -13.44 -9.15
C ASP A 10 -2.06 -12.77 -8.06
N PRO A 11 -3.34 -12.49 -8.33
CA PRO A 11 -4.22 -11.83 -7.37
C PRO A 11 -4.33 -12.57 -6.02
N GLY A 12 -4.17 -13.89 -6.02
CA GLY A 12 -4.15 -14.72 -4.80
C GLY A 12 -2.86 -14.55 -4.00
N LEU A 13 -1.71 -14.44 -4.68
CA LEU A 13 -0.43 -14.12 -4.05
C LEU A 13 -0.47 -12.73 -3.41
N VAL A 14 -0.99 -11.73 -4.11
CA VAL A 14 -1.14 -10.36 -3.60
C VAL A 14 -2.03 -10.33 -2.36
N GLN A 15 -3.17 -11.02 -2.37
CA GLN A 15 -4.06 -11.12 -1.20
C GLN A 15 -3.40 -11.83 -0.01
N SER A 16 -2.63 -12.88 -0.28
CA SER A 16 -1.89 -13.61 0.77
C SER A 16 -0.83 -12.73 1.43
N CYS A 17 -0.04 -11.99 0.64
CA CYS A 17 0.89 -10.98 1.13
C CYS A 17 0.18 -9.87 1.92
N LEU A 18 -0.96 -9.38 1.43
CA LEU A 18 -1.76 -8.40 2.15
C LEU A 18 -2.17 -8.91 3.53
N GLY A 19 -2.63 -10.16 3.62
CA GLY A 19 -2.95 -10.82 4.89
C GLY A 19 -1.76 -10.83 5.86
N ARG A 20 -0.56 -11.19 5.39
CA ARG A 20 0.68 -11.18 6.19
C ARG A 20 1.04 -9.78 6.69
N VAL A 21 1.01 -8.78 5.81
CA VAL A 21 1.29 -7.38 6.19
C VAL A 21 0.33 -6.92 7.27
N LEU A 22 -0.97 -7.17 7.10
CA LEU A 22 -2.01 -6.75 8.04
C LEU A 22 -1.94 -7.48 9.39
N ALA A 23 -1.44 -8.71 9.42
CA ALA A 23 -1.23 -9.49 10.64
C ALA A 23 0.10 -9.18 11.35
N SER A 24 1.02 -8.47 10.69
CA SER A 24 2.34 -8.12 11.25
C SER A 24 2.24 -7.23 12.49
N LYS A 25 3.27 -7.26 13.33
CA LYS A 25 3.31 -6.43 14.55
C LYS A 25 3.28 -4.93 14.21
N VAL A 26 3.91 -4.56 13.09
CA VAL A 26 4.00 -3.19 12.60
C VAL A 26 2.61 -2.62 12.26
N PHE A 27 1.74 -3.43 11.66
CA PHE A 27 0.38 -3.00 11.30
C PHE A 27 -0.67 -3.28 12.37
N ALA A 28 -0.46 -4.27 13.24
CA ALA A 28 -1.36 -4.58 14.35
C ALA A 28 -1.56 -3.37 15.29
N ALA A 29 -0.53 -2.54 15.46
CA ALA A 29 -0.60 -1.31 16.24
C ALA A 29 -1.41 -0.18 15.56
N SER A 30 -1.79 -0.33 14.29
CA SER A 30 -2.42 0.74 13.49
C SER A 30 -3.56 0.22 12.60
N PRO A 31 -4.71 -0.19 13.19
CA PRO A 31 -5.82 -0.80 12.44
C PRO A 31 -6.40 0.12 11.36
N LYS A 32 -6.40 1.45 11.55
CA LYS A 32 -6.85 2.41 10.52
C LYS A 32 -5.96 2.39 9.27
N ILE A 33 -4.65 2.22 9.44
CA ILE A 33 -3.71 2.17 8.32
C ILE A 33 -3.78 0.82 7.62
N GLY A 34 -4.01 -0.26 8.38
CA GLY A 34 -4.35 -1.56 7.81
C GLY A 34 -5.61 -1.50 6.94
N ARG A 35 -6.70 -0.87 7.42
CA ARG A 35 -7.91 -0.62 6.60
C ARG A 35 -7.59 0.16 5.34
N PHE A 36 -6.75 1.19 5.43
CA PHE A 36 -6.34 1.97 4.27
C PHE A 36 -5.58 1.13 3.24
N LEU A 37 -4.57 0.38 3.66
CA LEU A 37 -3.81 -0.51 2.77
C LEU A 37 -4.74 -1.53 2.10
N ARG A 38 -5.60 -2.19 2.88
CA ARG A 38 -6.58 -3.17 2.36
C ARG A 38 -7.46 -2.55 1.28
N PHE A 39 -8.07 -1.41 1.58
CA PHE A 39 -8.97 -0.72 0.66
C PHE A 39 -8.31 -0.43 -0.70
N VAL A 40 -7.08 0.08 -0.69
CA VAL A 40 -6.41 0.46 -1.94
C VAL A 40 -5.88 -0.74 -2.72
N VAL A 41 -5.47 -1.81 -2.05
CA VAL A 41 -5.03 -3.06 -2.69
C VAL A 41 -6.21 -3.78 -3.31
N GLU A 42 -7.31 -3.95 -2.58
CA GLU A 42 -8.54 -4.57 -3.10
C GLU A 42 -9.11 -3.78 -4.27
N ALA A 43 -9.14 -2.44 -4.18
CA ALA A 43 -9.57 -1.58 -5.29
C ALA A 43 -8.70 -1.78 -6.54
N LYS A 44 -7.39 -1.92 -6.37
CA LYS A 44 -6.45 -2.16 -7.49
C LYS A 44 -6.66 -3.55 -8.10
N LEU A 45 -6.83 -4.59 -7.28
CA LEU A 45 -7.12 -5.96 -7.74
C LEU A 45 -8.47 -6.07 -8.46
N ALA A 46 -9.48 -5.32 -8.02
CA ALA A 46 -10.78 -5.24 -8.67
C ALA A 46 -10.79 -4.43 -9.99
N GLY A 47 -9.64 -3.89 -10.43
CA GLY A 47 -9.57 -3.00 -11.59
C GLY A 47 -10.18 -1.61 -11.36
N GLN A 48 -10.55 -1.29 -10.12
CA GLN A 48 -11.23 -0.05 -9.74
C GLN A 48 -10.26 1.00 -9.18
N ALA A 49 -9.03 1.05 -9.71
CA ALA A 49 -8.03 2.03 -9.25
C ALA A 49 -8.50 3.49 -9.36
N GLY A 50 -9.42 3.79 -10.29
CA GLY A 50 -10.06 5.11 -10.41
C GLY A 50 -10.89 5.54 -9.20
N ARG A 51 -11.31 4.59 -8.35
CA ARG A 51 -12.03 4.86 -7.08
C ARG A 51 -11.09 5.31 -5.96
N VAL A 52 -9.79 5.08 -6.11
CA VAL A 52 -8.77 5.32 -5.08
C VAL A 52 -8.35 6.80 -5.09
N LYS A 53 -9.30 7.66 -4.69
CA LYS A 53 -9.14 9.11 -4.58
C LYS A 53 -9.17 9.55 -3.12
N ALA A 54 -8.57 10.71 -2.84
CA ALA A 54 -8.52 11.24 -1.47
C ALA A 54 -9.91 11.33 -0.83
N TYR A 55 -10.91 11.77 -1.58
CA TYR A 55 -12.29 11.86 -1.12
C TYR A 55 -12.85 10.48 -0.69
N SER A 56 -12.82 9.49 -1.61
CA SER A 56 -13.33 8.15 -1.34
C SER A 56 -12.63 7.49 -0.16
N ILE A 57 -11.31 7.63 -0.07
CA ILE A 57 -10.54 7.12 1.07
C ILE A 57 -10.96 7.83 2.37
N GLY A 58 -11.14 9.16 2.34
CA GLY A 58 -11.60 9.93 3.48
C GLY A 58 -12.93 9.40 4.02
N VAL A 59 -13.90 9.21 3.14
CA VAL A 59 -15.25 8.76 3.51
C VAL A 59 -15.27 7.28 3.88
N GLU A 60 -14.76 6.39 3.04
CA GLU A 60 -14.90 4.93 3.19
C GLU A 60 -13.91 4.32 4.20
N VAL A 61 -12.74 4.93 4.41
CA VAL A 61 -11.70 4.38 5.28
C VAL A 61 -11.57 5.16 6.58
N PHE A 62 -11.62 6.49 6.50
CA PHE A 62 -11.42 7.37 7.64
C PHE A 62 -12.73 7.93 8.22
N ASP A 63 -13.87 7.40 7.77
CA ASP A 63 -15.20 7.69 8.30
C ASP A 63 -15.51 9.21 8.26
N ARG A 64 -15.00 9.91 7.23
CA ARG A 64 -15.27 11.34 7.03
C ARG A 64 -16.68 11.57 6.49
N PRO A 65 -17.33 12.68 6.89
CA PRO A 65 -18.67 12.98 6.41
C PRO A 65 -18.68 13.21 4.89
N PRO A 66 -19.79 12.87 4.20
CA PRO A 66 -20.00 13.30 2.83
C PRO A 66 -19.86 14.82 2.70
N GLY A 67 -19.13 15.29 1.69
CA GLY A 67 -18.81 16.71 1.52
C GLY A 67 -17.53 17.19 2.24
N PHE A 68 -16.77 16.30 2.89
CA PHE A 68 -15.41 16.63 3.35
C PHE A 68 -14.52 17.08 2.18
N ASP A 69 -13.71 18.11 2.41
CA ASP A 69 -12.72 18.60 1.46
C ASP A 69 -11.32 18.01 1.76
N PRO A 70 -10.76 17.17 0.88
CA PRO A 70 -9.39 16.67 1.01
C PRO A 70 -8.30 17.74 0.90
N GLY A 71 -8.63 18.90 0.34
CA GLY A 71 -7.76 20.07 0.29
C GLY A 71 -7.55 20.67 1.67
N ALA A 72 -8.64 20.89 2.42
CA ALA A 72 -8.63 21.44 3.77
C ALA A 72 -8.22 20.43 4.85
N ASP A 73 -8.66 19.16 4.78
CA ASP A 73 -8.31 18.15 5.79
C ASP A 73 -7.28 17.14 5.25
N SER A 74 -6.15 17.10 5.95
CA SER A 74 -4.95 16.36 5.58
C SER A 74 -4.96 14.91 6.04
N VAL A 75 -6.03 14.39 6.65
CA VAL A 75 -6.11 13.04 7.23
C VAL A 75 -5.62 11.96 6.26
N VAL A 76 -6.02 12.02 4.99
CA VAL A 76 -5.64 11.02 3.98
C VAL A 76 -4.16 11.14 3.62
N ARG A 77 -3.67 12.38 3.46
CA ARG A 77 -2.25 12.66 3.14
C ARG A 77 -1.34 12.21 4.29
N VAL A 78 -1.69 12.54 5.54
CA VAL A 78 -0.94 12.16 6.74
C VAL A 78 -0.90 10.64 6.90
N ASN A 79 -2.04 9.96 6.76
CA ASN A 79 -2.07 8.50 6.84
C ASN A 79 -1.38 7.83 5.66
N ALA A 80 -1.35 8.43 4.48
CA ALA A 80 -0.55 7.92 3.35
C ALA A 80 0.95 8.02 3.61
N ILE A 81 1.42 9.09 4.26
CA ILE A 81 2.83 9.20 4.69
C ILE A 81 3.14 8.11 5.72
N ARG A 82 2.27 7.93 6.71
CA ARG A 82 2.45 6.91 7.75
C ARG A 82 2.38 5.49 7.18
N LEU A 83 1.50 5.23 6.22
CA LEU A 83 1.41 3.95 5.51
C LEU A 83 2.73 3.62 4.80
N ARG A 84 3.34 4.57 4.09
CA ARG A 84 4.65 4.37 3.46
C ARG A 84 5.71 3.97 4.49
N GLY A 85 5.81 4.71 5.60
CA GLY A 85 6.77 4.39 6.66
C GLY A 85 6.54 3.02 7.32
N LEU A 86 5.27 2.61 7.51
CA LEU A 86 4.97 1.28 8.05
C LEU A 86 5.29 0.16 7.05
N LEU A 87 5.05 0.38 5.75
CA LEU A 87 5.47 -0.57 4.71
C LEU A 87 7.00 -0.70 4.67
N ASP A 88 7.73 0.42 4.74
CA ASP A 88 9.20 0.40 4.80
C ASP A 88 9.70 -0.37 6.03
N ALA A 89 9.11 -0.14 7.20
CA ALA A 89 9.46 -0.85 8.43
C ALA A 89 9.13 -2.36 8.35
N TYR A 90 7.97 -2.72 7.78
CA TYR A 90 7.58 -4.12 7.59
C TYR A 90 8.56 -4.84 6.65
N TYR A 91 8.88 -4.25 5.50
CA TYR A 91 9.80 -4.85 4.52
C TYR A 91 11.28 -4.82 4.94
N ALA A 92 11.63 -4.05 5.96
CA ALA A 92 12.95 -4.12 6.60
C ALA A 92 13.05 -5.27 7.61
N GLY A 93 11.93 -5.80 8.10
CA GLY A 93 11.85 -6.85 9.12
C GLY A 93 11.05 -8.07 8.66
N GLU A 94 9.86 -8.26 9.23
CA GLU A 94 8.98 -9.44 9.05
C GLU A 94 8.69 -9.78 7.59
N GLY A 95 8.57 -8.77 6.72
CA GLY A 95 8.28 -8.93 5.30
C GLY A 95 9.49 -8.93 4.38
N ARG A 96 10.72 -9.04 4.90
CA ARG A 96 11.93 -8.91 4.06
C ARG A 96 11.93 -9.87 2.87
N GLU A 97 11.46 -11.09 3.10
CA GLU A 97 11.40 -12.20 2.13
C GLU A 97 10.02 -12.35 1.48
N ASP A 98 9.09 -11.42 1.73
CA ASP A 98 7.76 -11.50 1.13
C ASP A 98 7.85 -11.36 -0.39
N PRO A 99 7.16 -12.25 -1.16
CA PRO A 99 7.23 -12.30 -2.62
C PRO A 99 6.58 -11.10 -3.32
N VAL A 100 5.83 -10.27 -2.59
CA VAL A 100 5.20 -9.05 -3.12
C VAL A 100 5.48 -7.88 -2.18
N ARG A 101 5.96 -6.79 -2.78
CA ARG A 101 6.14 -5.50 -2.11
C ARG A 101 5.06 -4.52 -2.53
N PHE A 102 4.32 -4.00 -1.56
CA PHE A 102 3.38 -2.91 -1.74
C PHE A 102 4.11 -1.57 -1.71
N LEU A 103 3.99 -0.79 -2.77
CA LEU A 103 4.58 0.54 -2.90
C LEU A 103 3.49 1.58 -3.13
N LEU A 104 3.55 2.69 -2.41
CA LEU A 104 2.62 3.80 -2.59
C LEU A 104 3.36 5.03 -3.11
N ALA A 105 3.23 5.32 -4.40
CA ALA A 105 3.93 6.45 -5.02
C ALA A 105 3.53 7.79 -4.39
N LYS A 106 4.44 8.77 -4.36
CA LYS A 106 4.09 10.14 -3.93
C LYS A 106 3.06 10.72 -4.90
N GLY A 107 2.06 11.43 -4.37
CA GLY A 107 0.98 12.01 -5.17
C GLY A 107 -0.09 11.02 -5.66
N SER A 108 0.08 9.71 -5.41
CA SER A 108 -0.92 8.70 -5.70
C SER A 108 -1.28 7.92 -4.43
N TYR A 109 -2.53 7.44 -4.39
CA TYR A 109 -2.99 6.49 -3.39
C TYR A 109 -3.18 5.09 -3.98
N VAL A 110 -2.95 4.93 -5.28
CA VAL A 110 -3.00 3.62 -5.96
C VAL A 110 -1.71 2.87 -5.65
N PRO A 111 -1.78 1.66 -5.06
CA PRO A 111 -0.60 0.86 -4.78
C PRO A 111 -0.03 0.28 -6.08
N GLN A 112 1.28 0.16 -6.11
CA GLN A 112 2.03 -0.62 -7.07
C GLN A 112 2.51 -1.89 -6.38
N PHE A 113 2.47 -3.00 -7.12
CA PHE A 113 2.97 -4.28 -6.66
C PHE A 113 4.30 -4.52 -7.34
N ALA A 114 5.36 -4.68 -6.56
CA ALA A 114 6.68 -4.99 -7.06
C ALA A 114 7.11 -6.37 -6.58
N GLU A 115 7.88 -7.07 -7.41
CA GLU A 115 8.61 -8.25 -6.98
C GLU A 115 9.61 -7.87 -5.87
N PRO A 116 10.04 -8.83 -5.04
CA PRO A 116 11.06 -8.57 -4.05
C PRO A 116 12.30 -8.14 -4.80
N ARG A 117 12.90 -7.03 -4.38
CA ARG A 117 14.18 -6.63 -4.95
C ARG A 117 15.14 -7.80 -4.72
N ALA A 118 15.59 -8.44 -5.80
CA ALA A 118 16.70 -9.38 -5.73
C ALA A 118 17.83 -8.69 -4.96
N PRO A 119 18.48 -9.36 -4.00
CA PRO A 119 19.63 -8.76 -3.34
C PRO A 119 20.59 -8.36 -4.45
N GLY A 120 20.76 -7.05 -4.64
CA GLY A 120 21.77 -6.55 -5.58
C GLY A 120 23.10 -7.18 -5.17
N PRO A 121 23.97 -7.57 -6.11
CA PRO A 121 25.24 -8.19 -5.77
C PRO A 121 25.90 -7.32 -4.72
N GLY A 122 26.09 -7.89 -3.54
CA GLY A 122 26.64 -7.17 -2.40
C GLY A 122 27.92 -6.49 -2.85
N VAL A 123 27.98 -5.18 -2.72
CA VAL A 123 29.26 -4.48 -2.70
C VAL A 123 29.97 -4.94 -1.43
N ALA A 124 30.63 -6.09 -1.54
CA ALA A 124 31.69 -6.50 -0.64
C ALA A 124 32.80 -5.45 -0.80
N ALA A 125 32.99 -4.65 0.23
CA ALA A 125 34.17 -3.81 0.42
C ALA A 125 35.08 -4.51 1.43
#